data_AF-A0A844N0D8-F1
#
_entry.id   AF-A0A844N0D8-F1
#
_cell.length_a   1.000
_cell.length_b   1.000
_cell.length_c   1.000
_cell.angle_alpha   90.00
_cell.angle_beta   90.00
_cell.angle_gamma   90.00
#
_symmetry.space_group_name_H-M   'P 1'
#
loop_
_entity.id
_entity.type
_entity.pdbx_description
1 polymer ?
#
loop_
_entity_poly.entity_id
_entity_poly.type
_entity_poly.pdbx_seq_one_letter_code
_entity_poly.pdbx_strand_id
1 'polypeptide(L)'
;MSNSISQVQLFTEMTAEEGAILSGGTAQVHLKHLVVYDTQEWPQDEPYLQVDGKTIWSKEGVGNGTHTIDKKFNISGTFDTLSLWENDSWPSNDEFLGENKIYSWQRGTDLSLSFTREGANYKLVYDVYSV
;
A
#
# COMPACT_ATOMS: atom_id res chain seq x y z
N MET A 1 7.31 -12.49 57.27
CA MET A 1 7.57 -13.42 56.16
C MET A 1 7.47 -12.62 54.88
N SER A 2 8.59 -12.49 54.17
CA SER A 2 8.70 -11.67 52.95
C SER A 2 8.30 -12.53 51.75
N ASN A 3 7.25 -12.14 51.03
CA ASN A 3 6.92 -12.76 49.74
C ASN A 3 7.77 -12.07 48.67
N SER A 4 8.98 -12.60 48.44
CA SER A 4 9.74 -12.30 47.23
C SER A 4 9.00 -12.88 46.03
N ILE A 5 8.30 -12.02 45.30
CA ILE A 5 7.87 -12.33 43.94
C ILE A 5 9.15 -12.32 43.09
N SER A 6 9.46 -13.48 42.52
CA SER A 6 10.58 -13.68 41.60
C SER A 6 10.48 -12.68 40.43
N GLN A 7 11.55 -11.92 40.18
CA GLN A 7 11.67 -10.97 39.06
C GLN A 7 11.56 -11.64 37.67
N VAL A 8 11.39 -12.96 37.61
CA VAL A 8 11.34 -13.75 36.37
C VAL A 8 9.96 -13.69 35.68
N GLN A 9 8.94 -13.05 36.30
CA GLN A 9 7.59 -12.97 35.72
C GLN A 9 7.29 -11.70 34.89
N LEU A 10 8.31 -10.92 34.51
CA LEU A 10 8.11 -9.63 33.83
C LEU A 10 8.67 -9.55 32.40
N PHE A 11 8.66 -10.66 31.67
CA PHE A 11 8.87 -10.64 30.23
C PHE A 11 7.75 -11.43 29.58
N THR A 12 6.63 -10.77 29.30
CA THR A 12 5.75 -11.22 28.23
C THR A 12 6.60 -11.22 26.97
N GLU A 13 6.77 -12.39 26.34
CA GLU A 13 7.41 -12.50 25.04
C GLU A 13 6.62 -11.65 24.06
N MET A 14 7.11 -10.44 23.81
CA MET A 14 6.57 -9.57 22.77
C MET A 14 6.85 -10.25 21.44
N THR A 15 5.79 -10.49 20.66
CA THR A 15 5.94 -11.09 19.33
C THR A 15 6.74 -10.15 18.42
N ALA A 16 7.39 -10.68 17.38
CA ALA A 16 8.10 -9.84 16.40
C ALA A 16 7.17 -8.80 15.74
N GLU A 17 5.88 -9.12 15.62
CA GLU A 17 4.83 -8.24 15.13
C GLU A 17 4.55 -7.09 16.12
N GLU A 18 4.41 -7.38 17.42
CA GLU A 18 4.24 -6.36 18.47
C GLU A 18 5.50 -5.52 18.71
N GLY A 19 6.69 -6.10 18.53
CA GLY A 19 7.97 -5.38 18.59
C GLY A 19 8.18 -4.43 17.43
N ALA A 20 7.71 -4.78 16.22
CA ALA A 20 7.71 -3.89 15.07
C ALA A 20 6.71 -2.73 15.21
N ILE A 21 5.59 -2.96 15.91
CA ILE A 21 4.62 -1.90 16.25
C ILE A 21 5.23 -0.85 17.19
N LEU A 22 6.08 -1.26 18.14
CA LEU A 22 6.74 -0.33 19.09
C LEU A 22 8.00 0.34 18.55
N SER A 23 8.72 -0.27 17.62
CA SER A 23 9.95 0.33 17.10
C SER A 23 9.70 1.44 16.09
N GLY A 24 8.48 1.57 15.53
CA GLY A 24 8.15 2.57 14.52
C GLY A 24 9.23 2.64 13.42
N GLY A 25 9.80 1.50 13.05
CA GLY A 25 10.95 1.45 12.15
C GLY A 25 10.54 2.09 10.84
N THR A 26 11.28 3.11 10.41
CA THR A 26 11.08 3.73 9.11
C THR A 26 11.15 2.63 8.04
N ALA A 27 10.10 2.53 7.24
CA ALA A 27 10.03 1.57 6.15
C ALA A 27 10.05 2.33 4.83
N GLN A 28 10.78 1.82 3.84
CA GLN A 28 10.71 2.33 2.48
C GLN A 28 9.86 1.38 1.64
N VAL A 29 8.87 1.94 0.97
CA VAL A 29 8.03 1.25 -0.01
C VAL A 29 8.58 1.54 -1.40
N HIS A 30 8.66 0.52 -2.24
CA HIS A 30 8.94 0.64 -3.66
C HIS A 30 7.78 0.08 -4.47
N LEU A 31 6.99 0.97 -5.09
CA LEU A 31 5.95 0.60 -6.03
C LEU A 31 6.58 0.24 -7.38
N LYS A 32 6.43 -1.00 -7.81
CA LYS A 32 7.10 -1.53 -9.01
C LYS A 32 6.24 -1.36 -10.24
N HIS A 33 5.07 -1.99 -10.25
CA HIS A 33 4.20 -2.00 -11.41
C HIS A 33 2.73 -2.20 -11.04
N LEU A 34 1.86 -1.61 -11.86
CA LEU A 34 0.42 -1.82 -11.86
C LEU A 34 0.09 -2.82 -12.96
N VAL A 35 -0.59 -3.91 -12.61
CA VAL A 35 -1.17 -4.85 -13.55
C VAL A 35 -2.64 -4.51 -13.72
N VAL A 36 -3.04 -4.24 -14.95
CA VAL A 36 -4.42 -3.91 -15.34
C VAL A 36 -5.00 -5.12 -16.05
N TYR A 37 -6.03 -5.71 -15.47
CA TYR A 37 -6.71 -6.88 -16.01
C TYR A 37 -7.97 -6.51 -16.78
N ASP A 38 -8.68 -5.49 -16.29
CA ASP A 38 -9.89 -4.95 -16.89
C ASP A 38 -9.94 -3.46 -16.61
N THR A 39 -10.12 -2.68 -17.69
CA THR A 39 -10.32 -1.23 -17.64
C THR A 39 -11.81 -0.98 -17.63
N GLN A 40 -12.28 -0.05 -16.80
CA GLN A 40 -13.71 0.18 -16.65
C GLN A 40 -14.32 0.69 -17.97
N GLU A 41 -13.60 1.53 -18.73
CA GLU A 41 -14.12 2.14 -19.95
C GLU A 41 -13.16 2.04 -21.15
N TRP A 42 -13.74 1.88 -22.33
CA TRP A 42 -13.02 1.92 -23.61
C TRP A 42 -12.92 3.38 -24.08
N PRO A 43 -11.78 3.84 -24.60
CA PRO A 43 -10.64 3.04 -25.05
C PRO A 43 -9.45 2.95 -24.09
N GLN A 44 -9.34 3.80 -23.05
CA GLN A 44 -8.19 3.84 -22.14
C GLN A 44 -8.53 4.51 -20.81
N ASP A 45 -8.18 3.89 -19.68
CA ASP A 45 -8.33 4.47 -18.35
C ASP A 45 -7.18 5.45 -18.04
N GLU A 46 -7.41 6.41 -17.16
CA GLU A 46 -6.39 7.36 -16.68
C GLU A 46 -6.09 7.16 -15.19
N PRO A 47 -5.48 6.02 -14.78
CA PRO A 47 -5.30 5.70 -13.38
C PRO A 47 -4.25 6.60 -12.72
N TYR A 48 -4.52 6.96 -11.46
CA TYR A 48 -3.54 7.57 -10.59
C TYR A 48 -3.57 6.99 -9.17
N LEU A 49 -2.38 6.94 -8.57
CA LEU A 49 -2.16 6.43 -7.22
C LEU A 49 -1.89 7.58 -6.27
N GLN A 50 -2.57 7.55 -5.13
CA GLN A 50 -2.32 8.45 -4.02
C GLN A 50 -1.78 7.69 -2.82
N VAL A 51 -0.86 8.32 -2.09
CA VAL A 51 -0.46 7.93 -0.73
C VAL A 51 -0.92 9.04 0.20
N ASP A 52 -1.78 8.69 1.17
CA ASP A 52 -2.41 9.62 2.12
C ASP A 52 -2.99 10.87 1.44
N GLY A 53 -3.68 10.69 0.31
CA GLY A 53 -4.31 11.76 -0.46
C GLY A 53 -3.38 12.55 -1.38
N LYS A 54 -2.08 12.24 -1.41
CA LYS A 54 -1.13 12.87 -2.34
C LYS A 54 -0.85 11.96 -3.53
N THR A 55 -1.10 12.46 -4.74
CA THR A 55 -0.73 11.75 -5.97
C THR A 55 0.77 11.54 -6.07
N ILE A 56 1.19 10.28 -6.21
CA ILE A 56 2.60 9.88 -6.34
C ILE A 56 2.91 9.32 -7.73
N TRP A 57 1.89 8.89 -8.45
CA TRP A 57 1.97 8.35 -9.79
C TRP A 57 0.64 8.55 -10.50
N SER A 58 0.71 8.80 -11.81
CA SER A 58 -0.43 8.83 -12.71
C SER A 58 0.03 8.35 -14.08
N LYS A 59 -0.91 7.89 -14.89
CA LYS A 59 -0.64 7.56 -16.29
C LYS A 59 -1.89 7.78 -17.13
N GLU A 60 -1.73 8.54 -18.20
CA GLU A 60 -2.74 8.67 -19.23
C GLU A 60 -2.77 7.41 -20.09
N GLY A 61 -3.97 6.99 -20.51
CA GLY A 61 -4.11 6.07 -21.61
C GLY A 61 -3.70 4.63 -21.30
N VAL A 62 -4.10 4.08 -20.16
CA VAL A 62 -3.74 2.73 -19.72
C VAL A 62 -4.75 1.71 -20.25
N GLY A 63 -4.25 0.76 -21.06
CA GLY A 63 -4.98 -0.46 -21.39
C GLY A 63 -4.53 -1.65 -20.54
N ASN A 64 -5.08 -2.83 -20.82
CA ASN A 64 -4.70 -4.06 -20.13
C ASN A 64 -3.20 -4.37 -20.28
N GLY A 65 -2.58 -4.84 -19.19
CA GLY A 65 -1.17 -5.22 -19.17
C GLY A 65 -0.44 -4.76 -17.91
N THR A 66 0.89 -4.78 -17.98
CA THR A 66 1.76 -4.38 -16.86
C THR A 66 2.38 -3.02 -17.15
N HIS A 67 2.18 -2.08 -16.23
CA HIS A 67 2.61 -0.69 -16.34
C HIS A 67 3.61 -0.38 -15.22
N THR A 68 4.83 0.01 -15.59
CA THR A 68 5.87 0.41 -14.63
C THR A 68 5.46 1.68 -13.88
N ILE A 69 5.60 1.65 -12.56
CA ILE A 69 5.42 2.79 -11.67
C ILE A 69 6.79 3.36 -11.27
N ASP A 70 7.65 2.50 -10.71
CA ASP A 70 8.97 2.82 -10.17
C ASP A 70 8.98 4.08 -9.27
N LYS A 71 8.14 4.06 -8.23
CA LYS A 71 8.04 5.14 -7.24
C LYS A 71 8.38 4.63 -5.85
N LYS A 72 9.04 5.48 -5.06
CA LYS A 72 9.44 5.16 -3.69
C LYS A 72 8.94 6.21 -2.73
N PHE A 73 8.55 5.77 -1.55
CA PHE A 73 8.18 6.65 -0.43
C PHE A 73 8.50 5.97 0.89
N ASN A 74 8.57 6.74 1.97
CA ASN A 74 8.84 6.22 3.31
C ASN A 74 7.56 6.29 4.16
N ILE A 75 7.27 5.21 4.87
CA ILE A 75 6.22 5.19 5.89
C ILE A 75 6.85 5.69 7.19
N SER A 76 6.31 6.79 7.72
CA SER A 76 6.78 7.41 8.98
C SER A 76 5.97 6.97 10.21
N GLY A 77 4.82 6.32 9.98
CA GLY A 77 3.92 5.83 11.02
C GLY A 77 3.77 4.31 11.02
N THR A 78 2.62 3.82 11.47
CA THR A 78 2.27 2.39 11.45
C THR A 78 1.88 1.90 10.06
N PHE A 79 1.25 2.77 9.27
CA PHE A 79 0.84 2.50 7.91
C PHE A 79 0.60 3.82 7.18
N ASP A 80 0.66 3.76 5.84
CA ASP A 80 0.11 4.79 4.96
C ASP A 80 -1.05 4.18 4.16
N THR A 81 -2.01 5.01 3.76
CA THR A 81 -3.15 4.61 2.94
C THR A 81 -2.81 4.81 1.47
N LEU A 82 -2.96 3.76 0.68
CA LEU A 82 -2.75 3.79 -0.75
C LEU A 82 -4.11 3.66 -1.45
N SER A 83 -4.47 4.65 -2.27
CA SER A 83 -5.70 4.64 -3.05
C SER A 83 -5.41 4.70 -4.55
N LEU A 84 -6.25 4.01 -5.32
CA LEU A 84 -6.26 4.06 -6.77
C LEU A 84 -7.54 4.76 -7.23
N TRP A 85 -7.36 5.64 -8.18
CA TRP A 85 -8.42 6.45 -8.76
C TRP A 85 -8.28 6.48 -10.27
N GLU A 86 -9.35 6.88 -10.93
CA GLU A 86 -9.41 7.09 -12.35
C GLU A 86 -9.85 8.51 -12.66
N ASN A 87 -9.03 9.22 -13.44
CA ASN A 87 -9.38 10.55 -13.91
C ASN A 87 -10.14 10.45 -15.22
N ASP A 88 -11.41 10.02 -15.20
CA ASP A 88 -12.24 10.16 -16.40
C ASP A 88 -12.76 11.60 -16.56
N SER A 89 -12.86 12.02 -17.82
CA SER A 89 -13.22 13.39 -18.18
C SER A 89 -14.72 13.66 -18.14
N TRP A 90 -15.62 12.67 -18.08
CA TRP A 90 -17.07 12.91 -18.00
C TRP A 90 -17.92 11.64 -17.80
N PRO A 91 -18.97 11.60 -16.92
CA PRO A 91 -19.60 12.70 -16.19
C PRO A 91 -19.19 12.82 -14.72
N SER A 92 -18.42 11.87 -14.18
CA SER A 92 -17.82 11.98 -12.85
C SER A 92 -16.32 12.08 -12.97
N ASN A 93 -15.80 13.26 -12.62
CA ASN A 93 -14.37 13.44 -12.44
C ASN A 93 -13.93 12.62 -11.21
N ASP A 94 -12.83 11.90 -11.35
CA ASP A 94 -12.15 11.14 -10.28
C ASP A 94 -12.98 10.00 -9.66
N GLU A 95 -13.03 8.85 -10.34
CA GLU A 95 -13.66 7.64 -9.81
C GLU A 95 -12.73 6.88 -8.87
N PHE A 96 -13.26 6.46 -7.72
CA PHE A 96 -12.49 5.77 -6.69
C PHE A 96 -12.49 4.24 -6.92
N LEU A 97 -11.36 3.72 -7.40
CA LEU A 97 -11.20 2.29 -7.75
C LEU A 97 -10.82 1.40 -6.54
N GLY A 98 -10.42 2.02 -5.43
CA GLY A 98 -10.25 1.35 -4.15
C GLY A 98 -9.10 1.89 -3.30
N GLU A 99 -8.98 1.36 -2.08
CA GLU A 99 -7.89 1.68 -1.17
C GLU A 99 -7.39 0.45 -0.43
N ASN A 100 -6.14 0.53 -0.01
CA ASN A 100 -5.45 -0.47 0.79
C ASN A 100 -4.50 0.22 1.78
N LYS A 101 -4.05 -0.51 2.80
CA LYS A 101 -3.03 -0.05 3.74
C LYS A 101 -1.72 -0.76 3.46
N ILE A 102 -0.62 -0.01 3.45
CA ILE A 102 0.73 -0.57 3.49
C ILE A 102 1.29 -0.27 4.87
N TYR A 103 1.67 -1.32 5.59
CA TYR A 103 2.11 -1.20 6.97
C TYR A 103 3.64 -1.10 7.06
N SER A 104 4.13 -0.28 8.00
CA SER A 104 5.56 -0.12 8.25
C SER A 104 6.23 -1.34 8.85
N TRP A 105 5.49 -2.37 9.26
CA TRP A 105 6.03 -3.66 9.70
C TRP A 105 6.05 -4.71 8.58
N GLN A 106 5.33 -4.49 7.47
CA GLN A 106 5.36 -5.42 6.35
C GLN A 106 6.75 -5.41 5.73
N ARG A 107 7.35 -6.59 5.52
CA ARG A 107 8.65 -6.74 4.87
C ARG A 107 8.53 -7.80 3.81
N GLY A 108 9.09 -7.53 2.64
CA GLY A 108 9.06 -8.49 1.55
C GLY A 108 9.19 -7.83 0.18
N THR A 109 9.36 -8.68 -0.82
CA THR A 109 9.40 -8.33 -2.23
C THR A 109 8.20 -8.92 -2.96
N ASP A 110 7.78 -8.28 -4.03
CA ASP A 110 6.66 -8.71 -4.88
C ASP A 110 5.35 -8.94 -4.08
N LEU A 111 5.15 -8.12 -3.04
CA LEU A 111 3.88 -8.02 -2.34
C LEU A 111 2.83 -7.45 -3.29
N SER A 112 1.56 -7.77 -3.05
CA SER A 112 0.49 -7.34 -3.95
C SER A 112 -0.74 -6.80 -3.23
N LEU A 113 -1.31 -5.73 -3.77
CA LEU A 113 -2.61 -5.17 -3.38
C LEU A 113 -3.55 -5.19 -4.59
N SER A 114 -4.84 -5.40 -4.36
CA SER A 114 -5.85 -5.39 -5.41
C SER A 114 -6.79 -4.21 -5.23
N PHE A 115 -7.19 -3.60 -6.35
CA PHE A 115 -8.21 -2.55 -6.41
C PHE A 115 -9.31 -3.04 -7.34
N THR A 116 -10.50 -3.25 -6.75
CA THR A 116 -11.60 -3.96 -7.42
C THR A 116 -12.96 -3.30 -7.21
N ARG A 117 -12.99 -2.00 -6.88
CA ARG A 117 -14.26 -1.27 -6.80
C ARG A 117 -14.71 -0.85 -8.20
N GLU A 118 -16.02 -0.59 -8.34
CA GLU A 118 -16.63 -0.07 -9.56
C GLU A 118 -16.33 -0.91 -10.83
N GLY A 119 -16.13 -2.23 -10.66
CA GLY A 119 -15.84 -3.13 -11.79
C GLY A 119 -14.39 -3.12 -12.24
N ALA A 120 -13.53 -2.28 -11.64
CA ALA A 120 -12.10 -2.26 -11.90
C ALA A 120 -11.43 -3.59 -11.52
N ASN A 121 -10.31 -3.92 -12.19
CA ASN A 121 -9.49 -5.06 -11.78
C ASN A 121 -8.01 -4.74 -11.96
N TYR A 122 -7.44 -4.17 -10.90
CA TYR A 122 -6.06 -3.75 -10.84
C TYR A 122 -5.31 -4.48 -9.74
N LYS A 123 -4.05 -4.82 -10.00
CA LYS A 123 -3.13 -5.35 -8.99
C LYS A 123 -1.84 -4.55 -8.99
N LEU A 124 -1.54 -3.94 -7.86
CA LEU A 124 -0.27 -3.27 -7.63
C LEU A 124 0.74 -4.25 -7.02
N VAL A 125 1.94 -4.26 -7.57
CA VAL A 125 3.08 -5.02 -7.03
C VAL A 125 4.12 -4.07 -6.46
N TYR A 126 4.58 -4.37 -5.26
CA TYR A 126 5.47 -3.50 -4.49
C TYR A 126 6.40 -4.29 -3.56
N ASP A 127 7.45 -3.63 -3.12
CA ASP A 127 8.37 -4.13 -2.09
C ASP A 127 8.31 -3.23 -0.85
N VAL A 128 8.65 -3.77 0.32
CA VAL A 128 8.84 -3.00 1.56
C VAL A 128 10.14 -3.41 2.24
N TYR A 129 10.99 -2.41 2.48
CA TYR A 129 12.32 -2.54 3.06
C TYR A 129 12.40 -1.80 4.39
N SER A 130 13.22 -2.30 5.32
CA SER A 130 13.67 -1.48 6.45
C SER A 130 14.60 -0.38 5.94
N VAL A 131 14.52 0.80 6.54
CA VAL A 131 15.47 1.91 6.34
C VAL A 131 16.50 1.92 7.45
#